data_AF-I9JA54-F1
#
_entry.id   AF-I9JA54-F1
#
_cell.length_a   1.000
_cell.length_b   1.000
_cell.length_c   1.000
_cell.angle_alpha   90.00
_cell.angle_beta   90.00
_cell.angle_gamma   90.00
#
_symmetry.space_group_name_H-M   'P 1'
#
loop_
_entity.id
_entity.type
_entity.pdbx_description
1 polymer ?
#
loop_
_entity_poly.entity_id
_entity_poly.type
_entity_poly.pdbx_seq_one_letter_code
_entity_poly.pdbx_strand_id
1 'polypeptide(L)'
;MKQRALLNKYPDPAQFILDYNPDLQFKLVRCNATHSELALNDSIPSLGLLSSTYGDETPIEWLKIQFGSLNDFAEVSTKIAKEQLSELSEIFLSEYYYINAAEICFFIARFKSGKYGRFYGSIDPLKITSAMLDYVSERRKDIERKERERYRNQREKEIEERGDNRISYAEYIEIKHRADAGDEEARKMLISP
;
A
#
# COMPACT_ATOMS: atom_id res chain seq x y z
N MET A 1 6.47 5.45 -18.43
CA MET A 1 7.66 5.07 -17.63
C MET A 1 7.45 3.79 -16.82
N LYS A 2 6.36 3.63 -16.04
CA LYS A 2 6.13 2.43 -15.21
C LYS A 2 6.02 1.10 -15.98
N GLN A 3 5.28 1.05 -17.10
CA GLN A 3 5.16 -0.16 -17.94
C GLN A 3 6.53 -0.63 -18.47
N ARG A 4 7.33 0.30 -19.01
CA ARG A 4 8.70 -0.01 -19.48
C ARG A 4 9.60 -0.49 -18.34
N ALA A 5 9.51 0.10 -17.16
CA ALA A 5 10.27 -0.37 -16.00
C ALA A 5 9.85 -1.78 -15.59
N LEU A 6 8.54 -2.09 -15.65
CA LEU A 6 8.02 -3.42 -15.36
C LEU A 6 8.49 -4.45 -16.40
N LEU A 7 8.41 -4.14 -17.70
CA LEU A 7 8.93 -4.99 -18.78
C LEU A 7 10.44 -5.21 -18.68
N ASN A 8 11.20 -4.19 -18.27
CA ASN A 8 12.63 -4.35 -18.06
C ASN A 8 12.94 -5.31 -16.90
N LYS A 9 12.11 -5.29 -15.84
CA LYS A 9 12.25 -6.17 -14.67
C LYS A 9 11.76 -7.59 -14.96
N TYR A 10 10.63 -7.70 -15.66
CA TYR A 10 9.98 -8.94 -16.03
C TYR A 10 9.69 -8.94 -17.55
N PRO A 11 10.67 -9.26 -18.40
CA PRO A 11 10.43 -9.34 -19.84
C PRO A 11 9.39 -10.42 -20.21
N ASP A 12 9.30 -11.44 -19.37
CA ASP A 12 8.33 -12.53 -19.44
C ASP A 12 7.46 -12.53 -18.17
N PRO A 13 6.12 -12.47 -18.30
CA PRO A 13 5.21 -12.53 -17.14
C PRO A 13 5.35 -13.82 -16.31
N ALA A 14 5.89 -14.91 -16.85
CA ALA A 14 6.15 -16.12 -16.09
C ALA A 14 7.09 -15.88 -14.89
N GLN A 15 8.10 -15.01 -15.06
CA GLN A 15 9.01 -14.66 -13.95
C GLN A 15 8.29 -13.87 -12.86
N PHE A 16 7.36 -12.99 -13.23
CA PHE A 16 6.51 -12.30 -12.26
C PHE A 16 5.66 -13.30 -11.46
N ILE A 17 5.06 -14.28 -12.13
CA ILE A 17 4.24 -15.32 -11.47
C ILE A 17 5.07 -16.13 -10.47
N LEU A 18 6.33 -16.45 -10.81
CA LEU A 18 7.26 -17.15 -9.91
C LEU A 18 7.65 -16.31 -8.69
N ASP A 19 7.95 -15.02 -8.88
CA ASP A 19 8.34 -14.11 -7.80
C ASP A 19 7.18 -13.85 -6.83
N TYR A 20 5.95 -13.75 -7.36
CA TYR A 20 4.71 -13.53 -6.61
C TYR A 20 3.89 -14.82 -6.46
N ASN A 21 4.55 -15.94 -6.18
CA ASN A 21 3.89 -17.21 -5.95
C ASN A 21 3.15 -17.26 -4.58
N PRO A 22 2.30 -18.28 -4.32
CA PRO A 22 1.61 -18.42 -3.04
C PRO A 22 2.51 -18.52 -1.79
N ASP A 23 3.79 -18.89 -1.91
CA ASP A 23 4.71 -18.94 -0.76
C ASP A 23 4.99 -17.55 -0.19
N LEU A 24 4.90 -16.50 -1.03
CA LEU A 24 5.06 -15.12 -0.61
C LEU A 24 4.02 -14.72 0.45
N GLN A 25 2.81 -15.31 0.41
CA GLN A 25 1.75 -15.08 1.39
C GLN A 25 2.25 -15.28 2.83
N PHE A 26 2.97 -16.38 3.09
CA PHE A 26 3.52 -16.69 4.42
C PHE A 26 4.71 -15.80 4.79
N LYS A 27 5.55 -15.42 3.80
CA LYS A 27 6.69 -14.52 4.02
C LYS A 27 6.23 -13.15 4.48
N LEU A 28 5.14 -12.62 3.89
CA LEU A 28 4.58 -11.31 4.23
C LEU A 28 4.04 -11.24 5.67
N VAL A 29 3.44 -12.34 6.14
CA VAL A 29 3.00 -12.44 7.55
C VAL A 29 4.20 -12.50 8.49
N ARG A 30 5.26 -13.25 8.15
CA ARG A 30 6.46 -13.38 8.99
C ARG A 30 7.24 -12.08 9.15
N CYS A 31 7.26 -11.23 8.13
CA CYS A 31 7.95 -9.94 8.21
C CYS A 31 7.10 -8.81 8.81
N ASN A 32 5.92 -9.11 9.37
CA ASN A 32 5.00 -8.13 9.96
C ASN A 32 4.68 -6.95 9.02
N ALA A 33 4.53 -7.23 7.72
CA ALA A 33 4.16 -6.21 6.75
C ALA A 33 2.84 -5.53 7.13
N THR A 34 2.79 -4.21 7.00
CA THR A 34 1.58 -3.40 7.19
C THR A 34 0.91 -3.09 5.86
N HIS A 35 -0.39 -2.77 5.89
CA HIS A 35 -1.11 -2.39 4.68
C HIS A 35 -0.47 -1.19 3.99
N SER A 36 -0.10 -0.17 4.78
CA SER A 36 0.49 1.07 4.26
C SER A 36 1.92 0.90 3.74
N GLU A 37 2.72 -0.04 4.26
CA GLU A 37 4.02 -0.38 3.68
C GLU A 37 3.90 -1.00 2.29
N LEU A 38 2.98 -1.95 2.12
CA LEU A 38 2.76 -2.59 0.84
C LEU A 38 2.10 -1.63 -0.15
N ALA A 39 1.04 -0.94 0.26
CA ALA A 39 0.26 -0.04 -0.60
C ALA A 39 1.06 1.15 -1.13
N LEU A 40 2.00 1.70 -0.34
CA LEU A 40 2.81 2.85 -0.73
C LEU A 40 4.13 2.45 -1.42
N ASN A 41 4.31 1.16 -1.73
CA ASN A 41 5.51 0.68 -2.39
C ASN A 41 5.33 0.70 -3.92
N ASP A 42 5.82 1.77 -4.55
CA ASP A 42 5.79 1.97 -6.01
C ASP A 42 6.60 0.95 -6.83
N SER A 43 7.45 0.14 -6.19
CA SER A 43 8.24 -0.90 -6.87
C SER A 43 7.45 -2.20 -7.13
N ILE A 44 6.30 -2.35 -6.47
CA ILE A 44 5.43 -3.53 -6.60
C ILE A 44 4.37 -3.21 -7.66
N PRO A 45 4.21 -4.06 -8.69
CA PRO A 45 3.23 -3.79 -9.75
C PRO A 45 1.80 -3.94 -9.25
N SER A 46 0.93 -3.01 -9.65
CA SER A 46 -0.53 -3.12 -9.48
C SER A 46 -1.16 -4.07 -10.51
N LEU A 47 -2.34 -4.59 -10.21
CA LEU A 47 -3.12 -5.39 -11.16
C LEU A 47 -3.35 -4.65 -12.48
N GLY A 48 -3.71 -3.36 -12.43
CA GLY A 48 -3.86 -2.52 -13.62
C GLY A 48 -2.54 -2.25 -14.35
N LEU A 49 -1.41 -2.19 -13.64
CA LEU A 49 -0.11 -2.10 -14.29
C LEU A 49 0.24 -3.40 -15.01
N LEU A 50 -0.04 -4.56 -14.41
CA LEU A 50 0.15 -5.87 -15.04
C LEU A 50 -0.72 -6.01 -16.29
N SER A 51 -2.02 -5.71 -16.17
CA SER A 51 -2.99 -5.75 -17.27
C SER A 51 -2.55 -4.83 -18.43
N SER A 52 -2.22 -3.57 -18.14
CA SER A 52 -1.80 -2.64 -19.19
C SER A 52 -0.42 -2.96 -19.81
N THR A 53 0.37 -3.84 -19.19
CA THR A 53 1.71 -4.22 -19.66
C THR A 53 1.70 -5.54 -20.43
N TYR A 54 0.98 -6.55 -19.95
CA TYR A 54 0.98 -7.93 -20.48
C TYR A 54 -0.37 -8.37 -21.05
N GLY A 55 -1.41 -7.54 -20.97
CA GLY A 55 -2.80 -7.91 -21.21
C GLY A 55 -3.48 -8.50 -19.97
N ASP A 56 -4.81 -8.53 -19.98
CA ASP A 56 -5.64 -8.94 -18.83
C ASP A 56 -5.44 -10.41 -18.44
N GLU A 57 -5.09 -11.26 -19.41
CA GLU A 57 -4.86 -12.70 -19.19
C GLU A 57 -3.80 -12.95 -18.10
N THR A 58 -2.72 -12.17 -18.07
CA THR A 58 -1.64 -12.34 -17.10
C THR A 58 -2.09 -12.16 -15.64
N PRO A 59 -2.64 -10.99 -15.23
CA PRO A 59 -3.15 -10.83 -13.88
C PRO A 59 -4.32 -11.77 -13.56
N ILE A 60 -5.17 -12.12 -14.53
CA ILE A 60 -6.28 -13.07 -14.33
C ILE A 60 -5.75 -14.46 -13.98
N GLU A 61 -4.83 -15.02 -14.77
CA GLU A 61 -4.26 -16.34 -14.50
C GLU A 61 -3.47 -16.34 -13.18
N TRP A 62 -2.74 -15.27 -12.90
CA TRP A 62 -2.07 -15.12 -11.62
C TRP A 62 -3.06 -15.06 -10.43
N LEU A 63 -4.16 -14.34 -10.54
CA LEU A 63 -5.21 -14.28 -9.51
C LEU A 63 -5.85 -15.65 -9.28
N LYS A 64 -6.11 -16.43 -10.35
CA LYS A 64 -6.61 -17.81 -10.23
C LYS A 64 -5.66 -18.69 -9.41
N ILE A 65 -4.34 -18.53 -9.57
CA ILE A 65 -3.33 -19.23 -8.76
C ILE A 65 -3.44 -18.81 -7.29
N GLN A 66 -3.56 -17.50 -7.01
CA GLN A 66 -3.67 -17.00 -5.64
C GLN A 66 -4.95 -17.48 -4.94
N PHE A 67 -6.11 -17.34 -5.58
CA PHE A 67 -7.38 -17.82 -5.03
C PHE A 67 -7.46 -19.34 -4.98
N GLY A 68 -6.89 -20.03 -5.96
CA GLY A 68 -6.75 -21.49 -5.97
C GLY A 68 -5.99 -22.00 -4.73
N SER A 69 -5.02 -21.24 -4.23
CA SER A 69 -4.32 -21.61 -2.99
C SER A 69 -5.23 -21.64 -1.74
N LEU A 70 -6.45 -21.07 -1.78
CA LEU A 70 -7.45 -21.23 -0.72
C LEU A 70 -8.12 -22.61 -0.80
N ASN A 71 -8.35 -23.12 -2.01
CA ASN A 71 -8.86 -24.48 -2.23
C ASN A 71 -7.91 -25.55 -1.68
N ASP A 72 -6.59 -25.29 -1.71
CA ASP A 72 -5.59 -26.21 -1.18
C ASP A 72 -5.45 -26.11 0.34
N PHE A 73 -5.75 -24.94 0.90
CA PHE A 73 -5.66 -24.69 2.34
C PHE A 73 -6.90 -25.17 3.12
N ALA A 74 -8.11 -25.03 2.57
CA ALA A 74 -9.33 -25.31 3.32
C ALA A 74 -9.79 -26.77 3.18
N GLU A 75 -10.10 -27.41 4.31
CA GLU A 75 -10.72 -28.74 4.38
C GLU A 75 -12.25 -28.67 4.27
N VAL A 76 -12.75 -28.06 3.19
CA VAL A 76 -14.20 -27.98 2.91
C VAL A 76 -14.64 -29.08 1.95
N SER A 77 -15.91 -29.48 2.01
CA SER A 77 -16.47 -30.48 1.09
C SER A 77 -16.56 -29.96 -0.35
N THR A 78 -16.76 -28.65 -0.54
CA THR A 78 -16.88 -28.02 -1.86
C THR A 78 -15.88 -26.89 -2.05
N LYS A 79 -14.98 -27.06 -3.01
CA LYS A 79 -13.96 -26.09 -3.43
C LYS A 79 -14.54 -25.10 -4.47
N ILE A 80 -13.88 -23.96 -4.68
CA ILE A 80 -14.23 -23.03 -5.76
C ILE A 80 -13.99 -23.71 -7.11
N ALA A 81 -14.99 -23.71 -7.99
CA ALA A 81 -14.87 -24.23 -9.35
C ALA A 81 -13.96 -23.35 -10.23
N LYS A 82 -13.43 -23.89 -11.34
CA LYS A 82 -12.52 -23.14 -12.23
C LYS A 82 -13.19 -21.93 -12.88
N GLU A 83 -14.46 -22.07 -13.21
CA GLU A 83 -15.30 -21.03 -13.79
C GLU A 83 -15.50 -19.91 -12.77
N GLN A 84 -15.81 -20.26 -11.52
CA GLN A 84 -15.95 -19.31 -10.41
C GLN A 84 -14.63 -18.59 -10.08
N LEU A 85 -13.48 -19.29 -10.16
CA LEU A 85 -12.16 -18.65 -10.01
C LEU A 85 -11.90 -17.63 -11.11
N SER A 86 -12.37 -17.91 -12.33
CA SER A 86 -12.25 -16.99 -13.47
C SER A 86 -13.10 -15.74 -13.26
N GLU A 87 -14.38 -15.89 -12.93
CA GLU A 87 -15.28 -14.77 -12.62
C GLU A 87 -14.76 -13.93 -11.43
N LEU A 88 -14.30 -14.60 -10.37
CA LEU A 88 -13.71 -13.92 -9.21
C LEU A 88 -12.47 -13.10 -9.59
N SER A 89 -11.61 -13.63 -10.46
CA SER A 89 -10.39 -12.95 -10.89
C SER A 89 -10.70 -11.73 -11.76
N GLU A 90 -11.69 -11.83 -12.64
CA GLU A 90 -12.18 -10.72 -13.48
C GLU A 90 -12.76 -9.58 -12.63
N ILE A 91 -13.58 -9.92 -11.62
CA ILE A 91 -14.12 -8.95 -10.66
C ILE A 91 -12.96 -8.25 -9.93
N PHE A 92 -11.94 -9.00 -9.49
CA PHE A 92 -10.81 -8.42 -8.78
C PHE A 92 -9.97 -7.51 -9.65
N LEU A 93 -9.70 -7.89 -10.90
CA LEU A 93 -9.00 -7.03 -11.84
C LEU A 93 -9.78 -5.73 -12.10
N SER A 94 -11.11 -5.83 -12.25
CA SER A 94 -11.98 -4.69 -12.56
C SER A 94 -12.13 -3.72 -11.39
N GLU A 95 -12.47 -4.22 -10.20
CA GLU A 95 -12.80 -3.40 -9.02
C GLU A 95 -11.55 -2.98 -8.24
N TYR A 96 -10.50 -3.80 -8.26
CA TYR A 96 -9.31 -3.64 -7.43
C TYR A 96 -8.04 -3.49 -8.26
N TYR A 97 -8.13 -2.94 -9.49
CA TYR A 97 -6.99 -2.70 -10.39
C TYR A 97 -5.82 -1.92 -9.73
N TYR A 98 -6.11 -1.10 -8.72
CA TYR A 98 -5.14 -0.29 -7.99
C TYR A 98 -4.38 -1.06 -6.89
N ILE A 99 -4.83 -2.26 -6.53
CA ILE A 99 -4.18 -3.11 -5.53
C ILE A 99 -2.97 -3.79 -6.16
N ASN A 100 -1.88 -3.88 -5.39
CA ASN A 100 -0.63 -4.47 -5.87
C ASN A 100 -0.48 -5.96 -5.58
N ALA A 101 0.44 -6.59 -6.31
CA ALA A 101 0.62 -8.03 -6.24
C ALA A 101 0.95 -8.54 -4.83
N ALA A 102 1.77 -7.80 -4.06
CA ALA A 102 2.06 -8.15 -2.67
C ALA A 102 0.84 -7.96 -1.76
N GLU A 103 0.02 -6.94 -2.00
CA GLU A 103 -1.22 -6.72 -1.26
C GLU A 103 -2.22 -7.87 -1.46
N ILE A 104 -2.36 -8.42 -2.67
CA ILE A 104 -3.19 -9.62 -2.89
C ILE A 104 -2.62 -10.82 -2.12
N CYS A 105 -1.31 -11.08 -2.19
CA CYS A 105 -0.70 -12.15 -1.39
C CYS A 105 -0.93 -11.94 0.12
N PHE A 106 -0.81 -10.69 0.59
CA PHE A 106 -1.05 -10.34 1.99
C PHE A 106 -2.52 -10.52 2.39
N PHE A 107 -3.45 -10.12 1.53
CA PHE A 107 -4.88 -10.34 1.71
C PHE A 107 -5.19 -11.83 1.88
N ILE A 108 -4.70 -12.69 0.98
CA ILE A 108 -4.91 -14.15 1.06
C ILE A 108 -4.29 -14.72 2.34
N ALA A 109 -3.10 -14.26 2.73
CA ALA A 109 -2.45 -14.71 3.96
C ALA A 109 -3.28 -14.36 5.22
N ARG A 110 -3.79 -13.12 5.28
CA ARG A 110 -4.69 -12.66 6.35
C ARG A 110 -5.99 -13.45 6.35
N PHE A 111 -6.55 -13.73 5.17
CA PHE A 111 -7.72 -14.57 5.01
C PHE A 111 -7.49 -15.96 5.59
N LYS A 112 -6.40 -16.64 5.21
CA LYS A 112 -6.00 -17.95 5.75
C LYS A 112 -5.78 -17.93 7.26
N SER A 113 -5.31 -16.80 7.82
CA SER A 113 -5.19 -16.61 9.27
C SER A 113 -6.53 -16.37 10.00
N GLY A 114 -7.66 -16.37 9.29
CA GLY A 114 -9.00 -16.23 9.86
C GLY A 114 -9.43 -14.80 10.16
N LYS A 115 -8.69 -13.78 9.69
CA LYS A 115 -9.00 -12.36 9.95
C LYS A 115 -10.36 -11.92 9.40
N TYR A 116 -10.83 -12.57 8.33
CA TYR A 116 -12.07 -12.22 7.64
C TYR A 116 -13.19 -13.26 7.85
N GLY A 117 -13.04 -14.12 8.85
CA GLY A 117 -13.97 -15.20 9.17
C GLY A 117 -13.58 -16.54 8.55
N ARG A 118 -14.52 -17.48 8.55
CA ARG A 118 -14.31 -18.87 8.11
C ARG A 118 -15.32 -19.26 7.03
N PHE A 119 -14.96 -20.30 6.27
CA PHE A 119 -15.86 -21.00 5.37
C PHE A 119 -16.65 -22.07 6.14
N TYR A 120 -17.89 -22.32 5.71
CA TYR A 120 -18.77 -23.35 6.30
C TYR A 120 -19.30 -24.23 5.17
N GLY A 121 -18.85 -25.50 5.12
CA GLY A 121 -19.26 -26.48 4.11
C GLY A 121 -18.69 -26.24 2.69
N SER A 122 -18.58 -24.99 2.24
CA SER A 122 -18.00 -24.62 0.95
C SER A 122 -17.14 -23.35 1.04
N ILE A 123 -16.16 -23.23 0.14
CA ILE A 123 -15.51 -21.94 -0.11
C ILE A 123 -16.43 -21.13 -1.02
N ASP A 124 -17.00 -20.06 -0.48
CA ASP A 124 -17.89 -19.14 -1.21
C ASP A 124 -17.08 -17.94 -1.77
N PRO A 125 -17.02 -17.74 -3.09
CA PRO A 125 -16.40 -16.56 -3.71
C PRO A 125 -16.96 -15.22 -3.18
N LEU A 126 -18.26 -15.15 -2.82
CA LEU A 126 -18.86 -13.94 -2.25
C LEU A 126 -18.26 -13.58 -0.88
N LYS A 127 -17.81 -14.59 -0.12
CA LYS A 127 -17.11 -14.34 1.14
C LYS A 127 -15.72 -13.74 0.89
N ILE A 128 -15.06 -14.09 -0.20
CA ILE A 128 -13.78 -13.51 -0.60
C ILE A 128 -13.95 -12.06 -1.04
N THR A 129 -14.95 -11.76 -1.88
CA THR A 129 -15.24 -10.38 -2.30
C THR A 129 -15.66 -9.51 -1.12
N SER A 130 -16.49 -10.03 -0.20
CA SER A 130 -16.85 -9.33 1.04
C SER A 130 -15.64 -9.05 1.93
N ALA A 131 -14.74 -10.03 2.10
CA ALA A 131 -13.50 -9.84 2.87
C ALA A 131 -12.58 -8.79 2.26
N MET A 132 -12.59 -8.63 0.93
CA MET A 132 -11.80 -7.61 0.25
C MET A 132 -12.29 -6.20 0.57
N LEU A 133 -13.59 -6.00 0.79
CA LEU A 133 -14.13 -4.71 1.25
C LEU A 133 -13.56 -4.33 2.64
N ASP A 134 -13.50 -5.31 3.55
CA ASP A 134 -12.89 -5.13 4.86
C ASP A 134 -11.39 -4.82 4.73
N TYR A 135 -10.66 -5.58 3.90
CA TYR A 135 -9.24 -5.34 3.63
C TYR A 135 -8.99 -3.92 3.10
N VAL A 136 -9.78 -3.44 2.15
CA VAL A 136 -9.65 -2.09 1.59
C VAL A 136 -9.94 -1.01 2.65
N SER A 137 -10.90 -1.25 3.55
CA SER A 137 -11.19 -0.38 4.69
C SER A 137 -10.00 -0.31 5.67
N GLU A 138 -9.42 -1.46 6.02
CA GLU A 138 -8.22 -1.56 6.86
C GLU A 138 -7.02 -0.86 6.21
N ARG A 139 -6.83 -1.08 4.90
CA ARG A 139 -5.79 -0.46 4.08
C ARG A 139 -5.89 1.06 4.12
N ARG A 140 -7.08 1.62 3.89
CA ARG A 140 -7.28 3.08 3.91
C ARG A 140 -6.92 3.67 5.28
N LYS A 141 -7.42 3.08 6.36
CA LYS A 141 -7.14 3.55 7.74
C LYS A 141 -5.65 3.55 8.05
N ASP A 142 -4.93 2.52 7.63
CA ASP A 142 -3.50 2.41 7.90
C ASP A 142 -2.66 3.41 7.08
N ILE A 143 -3.03 3.66 5.82
CA ILE A 143 -2.40 4.71 5.00
C ILE A 143 -2.60 6.08 5.65
N GLU A 144 -3.84 6.43 6.02
CA GLU A 144 -4.17 7.70 6.68
C GLU A 144 -3.41 7.87 8.01
N ARG A 145 -3.20 6.78 8.75
CA ARG A 145 -2.38 6.79 9.97
C ARG A 145 -0.92 7.11 9.64
N LYS A 146 -0.32 6.42 8.66
CA LYS A 146 1.08 6.62 8.27
C LYS A 146 1.33 8.00 7.68
N GLU A 147 0.40 8.55 6.92
CA GLU A 147 0.47 9.92 6.41
C GLU A 147 0.43 10.96 7.53
N ARG A 148 -0.46 10.79 8.52
CA ARG A 148 -0.50 11.65 9.72
C ARG A 148 0.78 11.56 10.55
N GLU A 149 1.37 10.38 10.69
CA GLU A 149 2.66 10.20 11.34
C GLU A 149 3.78 10.91 10.57
N ARG A 150 3.84 10.77 9.25
CA ARG A 150 4.81 11.51 8.41
C ARG A 150 4.68 13.02 8.56
N TYR A 151 3.45 13.53 8.54
CA TYR A 151 3.20 14.96 8.70
C TYR A 151 3.62 15.48 10.08
N ARG A 152 3.34 14.71 11.16
CA ARG A 152 3.79 15.06 12.51
C ARG A 152 5.32 15.07 12.61
N ASN A 153 5.98 14.03 12.11
CA ASN A 153 7.44 13.95 12.15
C ASN A 153 8.09 15.05 11.30
N GLN A 154 7.51 15.42 10.16
CA GLN A 154 8.00 16.52 9.34
C GLN A 154 7.84 17.86 10.07
N ARG A 155 6.68 18.10 10.71
CA ARG A 155 6.48 19.28 11.54
C ARG A 155 7.44 19.33 12.72
N GLU A 156 7.67 18.22 13.40
CA GLU A 156 8.63 18.15 14.52
C GLU A 156 10.05 18.47 14.05
N LYS A 157 10.46 17.92 12.90
CA LYS A 157 11.75 18.28 12.27
C LYS A 157 11.82 19.74 11.88
N GLU A 158 10.79 20.30 11.25
CA GLU A 158 10.73 21.74 10.94
C GLU A 158 10.79 22.59 12.23
N ILE A 159 10.19 22.09 13.31
CA ILE A 159 10.20 22.73 14.63
C ILE A 159 11.61 22.71 15.25
N GLU A 160 12.30 21.57 15.18
CA GLU A 160 13.67 21.36 15.65
C GLU A 160 14.70 22.10 14.79
N GLU A 161 14.57 22.07 13.47
CA GLU A 161 15.44 22.77 12.51
C GLU A 161 15.34 24.29 12.65
N ARG A 162 14.14 24.82 12.97
CA ARG A 162 13.98 26.22 13.35
C ARG A 162 14.61 26.55 14.71
N GLY A 163 14.93 25.55 15.53
CA GLY A 163 15.56 25.71 16.83
C GLY A 163 14.92 26.79 17.72
N ASP A 164 15.78 27.46 18.49
CA ASP A 164 15.45 28.63 19.33
C ASP A 164 15.32 29.94 18.53
N ASN A 165 15.39 29.94 17.19
CA ASN A 165 15.17 31.14 16.36
C ASN A 165 13.70 31.60 16.32
N ARG A 166 12.88 31.13 17.26
CA ARG A 166 11.50 31.60 17.45
C ARG A 166 11.52 32.83 18.34
N ILE A 167 11.63 33.99 17.70
CA ILE A 167 11.26 35.23 18.38
C ILE A 167 9.74 35.31 18.47
N SER A 168 9.23 35.63 19.65
CA SER A 168 7.83 36.00 19.83
C SER A 168 7.50 37.22 18.96
N TYR A 169 6.21 37.42 18.66
CA TYR A 169 5.78 38.59 17.88
C TYR A 169 6.20 39.91 18.55
N ALA A 170 6.23 39.96 19.88
CA ALA A 170 6.70 41.12 20.64
C ALA A 170 8.20 41.40 20.41
N GLU A 171 9.03 40.35 20.49
CA GLU A 171 10.48 40.45 20.24
C GLU A 171 10.76 40.83 18.79
N TYR A 172 9.99 40.34 17.82
CA TYR A 172 10.09 40.77 16.42
C TYR A 172 9.81 42.28 16.26
N ILE A 173 8.77 42.80 16.91
CA ILE A 173 8.44 44.22 16.86
C ILE A 173 9.54 45.07 17.49
N GLU A 174 10.13 44.62 18.59
CA GLU A 174 11.25 45.32 19.24
C GLU A 174 12.50 45.35 18.36
N ILE A 175 12.89 44.20 17.78
CA ILE A 175 14.00 44.11 16.83
C ILE A 175 13.75 45.02 15.62
N LYS A 176 12.52 45.05 15.11
CA LYS A 176 12.14 45.93 14.00
C LYS A 176 12.26 47.41 14.35
N HIS A 177 11.75 47.83 15.51
CA HIS A 177 11.90 49.21 15.97
C HIS A 177 13.36 49.63 16.13
N ARG A 178 14.22 48.75 16.68
CA ARG A 178 15.66 48.98 16.80
C ARG A 178 16.33 49.12 15.43
N ALA A 179 15.98 48.26 14.47
CA ALA A 179 16.50 48.30 13.11
C ALA A 179 16.10 49.59 12.36
N ASP A 180 14.85 50.04 12.53
CA ASP A 180 14.33 51.29 11.98
C ASP A 180 15.03 52.52 12.61
N ALA A 181 15.38 52.43 13.90
CA ALA A 181 16.17 53.44 14.62
C ALA A 181 17.67 53.46 14.26
N GLY A 182 18.14 52.53 13.41
CA GLY A 182 19.51 52.51 12.88
C GLY A 182 20.46 51.49 13.52
N ASP A 183 19.97 50.59 14.36
CA ASP A 183 20.77 49.50 14.93
C ASP A 183 21.17 48.47 13.84
N GLU A 184 22.46 48.40 13.52
CA GLU A 184 23.01 47.50 12.50
C GLU A 184 22.96 46.02 12.89
N GLU A 185 23.01 45.69 14.19
CA GLU A 185 22.86 44.29 14.65
C GLU A 185 21.41 43.84 14.48
N ALA A 186 20.45 44.69 14.87
CA ALA A 186 19.04 44.41 14.68
C ALA A 186 18.67 44.24 13.20
N ARG A 187 19.27 45.05 12.30
CA ARG A 187 19.13 44.88 10.84
C ARG A 187 19.66 43.53 10.37
N LYS A 188 20.82 43.08 10.84
CA LYS A 188 21.38 41.76 10.49
C LYS A 188 20.49 40.61 10.98
N MET A 189 19.90 40.72 12.17
CA MET A 189 18.97 39.73 12.72
C MET A 189 17.69 39.58 11.89
N LEU A 190 17.22 40.64 11.20
CA LEU A 190 16.06 40.58 10.30
C LEU A 190 16.39 40.07 8.88
N ILE A 191 17.67 40.06 8.51
CA ILE A 191 18.14 39.68 7.16
C ILE A 191 18.62 38.21 7.11
N SER A 192 18.95 37.61 8.26
CA SER A 192 19.37 36.21 8.30
C SER A 192 18.19 35.28 7.98
N PRO A 193 18.34 34.34 7.02
CA PRO A 193 17.28 33.42 6.60
C PRO A 193 16.93 32.37 7.66
#